data_AF-A0A0D9YKC5-F1
#
_entry.id   AF-A0A0D9YKC5-F1
#
_cell.length_a   1.000
_cell.length_b   1.000
_cell.length_c   1.000
_cell.angle_alpha   90.00
_cell.angle_beta   90.00
_cell.angle_gamma   90.00
#
_symmetry.space_group_name_H-M   'P 1'
#
loop_
_entity.id
_entity.type
_entity.pdbx_description
1 polymer ?
#
loop_
_entity_poly.entity_id
_entity_poly.type
_entity_poly.pdbx_seq_one_letter_code
_entity_poly.pdbx_strand_id
1 'polypeptide(L)'
;MASPSLPPLPPPFPGIMEVYRNLPPHFTVECKVSESGQRAVDMFDGSDMKLHCCAYKVGPIEAQRMLKKGSATKLASSYLFLSSFCHPAACSVENYMISGALVVSCVDGTFRKWLMNTPVTDLISPEGHLLPLLRDMITSLVGLVESLLNHGKYIENLTINDLYIKYTCGHQPKLQVLLHENVQSVTEVKPDEIWGNVRNIVERCFTICKISPHESAMMFGSFIGRGEVSVLHGYPDIWDEDSKSAFLIDLCSDIGMMSKINGSGVQWPEESKGVVEPLLTSIIAATSNRAIYNTTIPWDYIRLCKNTYKHFDELPDQLKDVLEDCNGIIRKMDEWKSDPVIEPRTEVI
;
A
#
# COMPACT_ATOMS: atom_id res chain seq x y z
N MET A 1 50.40 10.37 -28.83
CA MET A 1 49.17 9.57 -28.63
C MET A 1 48.52 10.08 -27.36
N ALA A 2 47.35 10.71 -27.47
CA ALA A 2 46.64 11.27 -26.32
C ALA A 2 45.90 10.14 -25.59
N SER A 3 46.10 10.02 -24.28
CA SER A 3 45.38 9.08 -23.42
C SER A 3 43.88 9.41 -23.41
N PRO A 4 42.98 8.43 -23.53
CA PRO A 4 41.55 8.70 -23.43
C PRO A 4 41.20 9.15 -22.01
N SER A 5 40.53 10.30 -21.90
CA SER A 5 40.01 10.84 -20.64
C SER A 5 39.00 9.89 -20.02
N LEU A 6 39.25 9.46 -18.78
CA LEU A 6 38.31 8.67 -17.99
C LEU A 6 37.03 9.49 -17.69
N PRO A 7 35.84 8.87 -17.74
CA PRO A 7 34.60 9.53 -17.37
C PRO A 7 34.57 9.86 -15.86
N PRO A 8 33.84 10.91 -15.45
CA PRO A 8 33.80 11.36 -14.07
C PRO A 8 33.20 10.30 -13.13
N LEU A 9 33.81 10.14 -11.96
CA LEU A 9 33.33 9.25 -10.89
C LEU A 9 31.98 9.78 -10.33
N PRO A 10 30.96 8.92 -10.18
CA PRO A 10 29.69 9.32 -9.59
C PRO A 10 29.82 9.59 -8.08
N PRO A 11 29.03 10.53 -7.53
CA PRO A 11 29.13 10.92 -6.13
C PRO A 11 28.63 9.81 -5.19
N PRO A 12 29.17 9.73 -3.97
CA PRO A 12 28.87 8.64 -3.04
C PRO A 12 27.67 8.91 -2.09
N PHE A 13 27.16 7.82 -1.53
CA PHE A 13 25.97 7.65 -0.69
C PHE A 13 25.85 8.56 0.57
N PRO A 14 24.64 8.86 1.08
CA PRO A 14 24.42 9.73 2.25
C PRO A 14 25.09 9.27 3.57
N GLY A 15 25.09 7.98 3.89
CA GLY A 15 25.76 7.45 5.09
C GLY A 15 27.29 7.33 4.95
N ILE A 16 27.78 7.43 3.73
CA ILE A 16 29.18 7.29 3.37
C ILE A 16 29.81 8.68 3.20
N MET A 17 29.03 9.71 2.86
CA MET A 17 29.43 11.13 2.85
C MET A 17 30.00 11.62 4.19
N GLU A 18 29.58 10.99 5.29
CA GLU A 18 30.13 11.22 6.63
C GLU A 18 31.54 10.62 6.79
N VAL A 19 31.80 9.49 6.15
CA VAL A 19 33.15 8.90 6.02
C VAL A 19 34.00 9.72 5.06
N TYR A 20 33.46 10.16 3.93
CA TYR A 20 34.15 11.02 2.95
C TYR A 20 34.53 12.40 3.49
N ARG A 21 33.72 13.00 4.37
CA ARG A 21 34.04 14.28 5.04
C ARG A 21 35.26 14.20 5.96
N ASN A 22 35.58 13.02 6.45
CA ASN A 22 36.70 12.78 7.37
C ASN A 22 37.97 12.26 6.66
N LEU A 23 37.95 12.11 5.33
CA LEU A 23 39.12 11.69 4.57
C LEU A 23 40.01 12.88 4.18
N PRO A 24 41.35 12.73 4.19
CA PRO A 24 42.28 13.79 3.79
C PRO A 24 42.04 14.28 2.35
N PRO A 25 42.34 15.55 2.03
CA PRO A 25 42.04 16.21 0.76
C PRO A 25 42.75 15.64 -0.50
N HIS A 26 43.44 14.50 -0.39
CA HIS A 26 44.12 13.82 -1.51
C HIS A 26 43.72 12.34 -1.65
N PHE A 27 42.62 11.92 -1.04
CA PHE A 27 42.16 10.54 -1.13
C PHE A 27 41.27 10.33 -2.36
N THR A 28 41.83 9.79 -3.45
CA THR A 28 41.04 9.21 -4.55
C THR A 28 40.42 7.90 -4.08
N VAL A 29 39.09 7.84 -4.00
CA VAL A 29 38.41 6.60 -3.64
C VAL A 29 38.28 5.73 -4.88
N GLU A 30 39.04 4.64 -4.90
CA GLU A 30 38.86 3.56 -5.86
C GLU A 30 37.58 2.79 -5.55
N CYS A 31 36.70 2.70 -6.54
CA CYS A 31 35.52 1.85 -6.53
C CYS A 31 35.80 0.61 -7.40
N LYS A 32 35.69 -0.58 -6.82
CA LYS A 32 35.88 -1.85 -7.53
C LYS A 32 34.67 -2.75 -7.33
N VAL A 33 34.15 -3.28 -8.43
CA VAL A 33 33.10 -4.31 -8.41
C VAL A 33 33.71 -5.62 -8.88
N SER A 34 33.59 -6.67 -8.07
CA SER A 34 34.03 -8.02 -8.43
C SER A 34 32.78 -8.92 -8.50
N GLU A 35 32.36 -9.27 -9.72
CA GLU A 35 31.23 -10.19 -9.95
C GLU A 35 31.67 -11.62 -9.58
N SER A 36 30.86 -12.34 -8.80
CA SER A 36 31.19 -13.73 -8.41
C SER A 36 30.87 -14.75 -9.52
N GLY A 37 30.19 -14.32 -10.59
CA GLY A 37 29.67 -15.17 -11.67
C GLY A 37 28.42 -15.97 -11.29
N GLN A 38 28.01 -15.93 -10.03
CA GLN A 38 26.85 -16.67 -9.52
C GLN A 38 25.61 -15.78 -9.49
N ARG A 39 24.46 -16.40 -9.75
CA ARG A 39 23.16 -15.75 -9.52
C ARG A 39 22.87 -15.68 -8.02
N ALA A 40 22.18 -14.62 -7.63
CA ALA A 40 21.65 -14.52 -6.28
C ALA A 40 20.52 -15.52 -6.12
N VAL A 41 20.51 -16.21 -4.98
CA VAL A 41 19.53 -17.25 -4.65
C VAL A 41 18.40 -16.62 -3.83
N ASP A 42 17.17 -16.94 -4.20
CA ASP A 42 15.97 -16.58 -3.45
C ASP A 42 15.91 -17.43 -2.17
N MET A 43 15.96 -16.78 -1.00
CA MET A 43 16.00 -17.48 0.29
C MET A 43 14.75 -18.33 0.57
N PHE A 44 13.62 -18.05 -0.09
CA PHE A 44 12.34 -18.69 0.22
C PHE A 44 12.15 -20.03 -0.47
N ASP A 45 12.78 -20.26 -1.62
CA ASP A 45 12.63 -21.52 -2.37
C ASP A 45 13.94 -22.06 -2.97
N GLY A 46 15.06 -21.36 -2.75
CA GLY A 46 16.37 -21.74 -3.26
C GLY A 46 16.54 -21.54 -4.77
N SER A 47 15.59 -20.88 -5.44
CA SER A 47 15.66 -20.65 -6.88
C SER A 47 16.54 -19.44 -7.24
N ASP A 48 17.02 -19.43 -8.47
CA ASP A 48 17.84 -18.33 -8.99
C ASP A 48 17.01 -17.06 -9.26
N MET A 49 17.40 -15.96 -8.62
CA MET A 49 16.87 -14.64 -8.92
C MET A 49 17.44 -14.07 -10.22
N LYS A 50 16.75 -13.07 -10.79
CA LYS A 50 17.25 -12.23 -11.89
C LYS A 50 18.25 -11.16 -11.42
N LEU A 51 19.14 -11.53 -10.50
CA LEU A 51 20.17 -10.72 -9.85
C LEU A 51 21.45 -11.57 -9.73
N HIS A 52 22.62 -10.93 -9.74
CA HIS A 52 23.91 -11.61 -9.56
C HIS A 52 24.61 -11.11 -8.30
N CYS A 53 25.36 -11.98 -7.62
CA CYS A 53 26.13 -11.58 -6.45
C CYS A 53 27.42 -10.85 -6.88
N CYS A 54 27.79 -9.82 -6.13
CA CYS A 54 29.07 -9.13 -6.32
C CYS A 54 29.63 -8.62 -5.00
N ALA A 55 30.96 -8.55 -4.93
CA ALA A 55 31.66 -7.80 -3.91
C ALA A 55 31.86 -6.37 -4.41
N TYR A 56 31.31 -5.40 -3.70
CA TYR A 56 31.47 -3.98 -4.00
C TYR A 56 32.41 -3.35 -2.97
N LYS A 57 33.55 -2.85 -3.46
CA LYS A 57 34.59 -2.24 -2.65
C LYS A 57 34.70 -0.75 -2.96
N VAL A 58 34.69 0.06 -1.92
CA VAL A 58 34.81 1.52 -1.95
C VAL A 58 35.89 1.90 -0.93
N GLY A 59 37.10 2.15 -1.41
CA GLY A 59 38.26 2.36 -0.53
C GLY A 59 38.53 1.14 0.36
N PRO A 60 38.59 1.28 1.70
CA PRO A 60 38.82 0.14 2.61
C PRO A 60 37.57 -0.69 2.88
N ILE A 61 36.38 -0.19 2.53
CA ILE A 61 35.10 -0.86 2.84
C ILE A 61 34.76 -1.80 1.70
N GLU A 62 34.51 -3.06 2.03
CA GLU A 62 33.99 -4.06 1.11
C GLU A 62 32.66 -4.58 1.64
N ALA A 63 31.65 -4.63 0.76
CA ALA A 63 30.33 -5.09 1.10
C ALA A 63 29.78 -6.00 0.00
N GLN A 64 29.00 -7.00 0.41
CA GLN A 64 28.24 -7.83 -0.53
C GLN A 64 27.07 -7.01 -1.08
N ARG A 65 26.91 -7.07 -2.40
CA ARG A 65 25.88 -6.36 -3.17
C ARG A 65 25.34 -7.24 -4.29
N MET A 66 24.28 -6.76 -4.93
CA MET A 66 23.68 -7.42 -6.08
C MET A 66 23.88 -6.60 -7.35
N LEU A 67 23.96 -7.31 -8.48
CA LEU A 67 24.01 -6.73 -9.81
C LEU A 67 22.72 -7.01 -10.55
N LYS A 68 22.14 -5.95 -11.12
CA LYS A 68 21.07 -6.06 -12.09
C LYS A 68 21.61 -5.67 -13.47
N LYS A 69 21.60 -6.61 -14.40
CA LYS A 69 22.02 -6.39 -15.80
C LYS A 69 20.85 -5.80 -16.60
N GLY A 70 21.18 -4.92 -17.53
CA GLY A 70 20.22 -4.25 -18.41
C GLY A 70 20.87 -3.64 -19.64
N SER A 71 20.11 -2.84 -20.38
CA SER A 71 20.64 -2.09 -21.51
C SER A 71 21.55 -0.97 -21.04
N ALA A 72 22.82 -0.99 -21.45
CA ALA A 72 23.81 0.01 -21.05
C ALA A 72 23.35 1.45 -21.35
N THR A 73 22.71 1.68 -22.50
CA THR A 73 22.22 3.01 -22.91
C THR A 73 21.04 3.48 -22.06
N LYS A 74 20.03 2.62 -21.83
CA LYS A 74 18.87 2.96 -21.00
C LYS A 74 19.24 3.14 -19.53
N LEU A 75 20.17 2.33 -19.03
CA LEU A 75 20.67 2.44 -17.66
C LEU A 75 21.49 3.71 -17.48
N ALA A 76 22.37 4.05 -18.43
CA ALA A 76 23.13 5.29 -18.37
C ALA A 76 22.23 6.53 -18.34
N SER A 77 21.16 6.56 -19.16
CA SER A 77 20.22 7.68 -19.17
C SER A 77 19.39 7.80 -17.89
N SER A 78 19.16 6.68 -17.19
CA SER A 78 18.32 6.64 -15.99
C SER A 78 19.13 6.73 -14.68
N TYR A 79 20.43 6.42 -14.72
CA TYR A 79 21.28 6.25 -13.55
C TYR A 79 21.32 7.48 -12.62
N LEU A 80 21.42 8.69 -13.19
CA LEU A 80 21.47 9.92 -12.37
C LEU A 80 20.22 10.07 -11.50
N PHE A 81 19.05 9.78 -12.06
CA PHE A 81 17.81 9.76 -11.29
C PHE A 81 17.84 8.62 -10.28
N LEU A 82 18.11 7.39 -10.73
CA LEU A 82 18.06 6.19 -9.90
C LEU A 82 19.02 6.23 -8.70
N SER A 83 20.21 6.82 -8.86
CA SER A 83 21.22 6.95 -7.80
C SER A 83 20.90 8.04 -6.78
N SER A 84 20.10 9.03 -7.15
CA SER A 84 19.68 10.11 -6.24
C SER A 84 18.33 9.85 -5.58
N PHE A 85 17.48 9.02 -6.21
CA PHE A 85 16.15 8.71 -5.71
C PHE A 85 16.23 7.85 -4.44
N CYS A 86 15.63 8.35 -3.37
CA CYS A 86 15.60 7.67 -2.07
C CYS A 86 14.15 7.45 -1.63
N HIS A 87 13.75 6.19 -1.45
CA HIS A 87 12.45 5.84 -0.91
C HIS A 87 12.57 4.55 -0.09
N PRO A 88 11.89 4.41 1.08
CA PRO A 88 12.00 3.22 1.93
C PRO A 88 11.65 1.91 1.23
N ALA A 89 10.74 1.95 0.25
CA ALA A 89 10.33 0.79 -0.54
C ALA A 89 11.11 0.61 -1.86
N ALA A 90 12.15 1.39 -2.15
CA ALA A 90 12.98 1.22 -3.33
C ALA A 90 14.34 0.61 -2.97
N CYS A 91 14.77 -0.37 -3.78
CA CYS A 91 16.16 -0.84 -3.72
C CYS A 91 17.09 0.32 -4.06
N SER A 92 18.11 0.54 -3.23
CA SER A 92 19.03 1.62 -3.48
C SER A 92 20.03 1.26 -4.57
N VAL A 93 20.21 2.17 -5.53
CA VAL A 93 21.20 2.04 -6.60
C VAL A 93 22.50 2.70 -6.14
N GLU A 94 23.55 1.89 -6.00
CA GLU A 94 24.83 2.32 -5.43
C GLU A 94 25.86 2.67 -6.49
N ASN A 95 25.80 2.02 -7.66
CA ASN A 95 26.73 2.29 -8.74
C ASN A 95 26.22 1.79 -10.10
N TYR A 96 26.88 2.21 -11.18
CA TYR A 96 26.66 1.74 -12.54
C TYR A 96 27.97 1.22 -13.15
N MET A 97 27.88 0.07 -13.82
CA MET A 97 28.96 -0.53 -14.59
C MET A 97 28.77 -0.23 -16.08
N ILE A 98 29.86 0.18 -16.75
CA ILE A 98 29.89 0.43 -18.21
C ILE A 98 29.44 -0.80 -19.02
N SER A 99 29.60 -2.01 -18.47
CA SER A 99 29.09 -3.25 -19.06
C SER A 99 27.56 -3.35 -19.12
N GLY A 100 26.82 -2.37 -18.59
CA GLY A 100 25.36 -2.35 -18.57
C GLY A 100 24.77 -3.05 -17.35
N ALA A 101 25.25 -2.70 -16.15
CA ALA A 101 24.70 -3.24 -14.92
C ALA A 101 24.60 -2.17 -13.82
N LEU A 102 23.59 -2.28 -12.96
CA LEU A 102 23.49 -1.51 -11.72
C LEU A 102 23.96 -2.35 -10.54
N VAL A 103 24.76 -1.75 -9.67
CA VAL A 103 25.04 -2.25 -8.32
C VAL A 103 23.93 -1.77 -7.42
N VAL A 104 23.24 -2.69 -6.76
CA VAL A 104 22.10 -2.40 -5.90
C VAL A 104 22.25 -3.07 -4.54
N SER A 105 21.54 -2.54 -3.55
CA SER A 105 21.47 -3.14 -2.22
C SER A 105 20.96 -4.57 -2.27
N CYS A 106 21.45 -5.42 -1.37
CA CYS A 106 20.96 -6.80 -1.25
C CYS A 106 19.47 -6.85 -0.83
N VAL A 107 18.81 -7.87 -1.36
CA VAL A 107 17.46 -8.34 -1.01
C VAL A 107 17.54 -9.84 -0.70
N ASP A 108 16.58 -10.37 0.06
CA ASP A 108 16.62 -11.76 0.53
C ASP A 108 15.87 -12.71 -0.42
N GLY A 109 14.92 -12.19 -1.19
CA GLY A 109 14.17 -12.99 -2.16
C GLY A 109 13.12 -12.18 -2.90
N THR A 110 12.42 -12.82 -3.82
CA THR A 110 11.33 -12.20 -4.57
C THR A 110 10.05 -12.17 -3.73
N PHE A 111 9.28 -11.10 -3.87
CA PHE A 111 8.02 -10.94 -3.15
C PHE A 111 7.02 -12.06 -3.47
N ARG A 112 6.98 -12.51 -4.73
CA ARG A 112 6.13 -13.63 -5.15
C ARG A 112 6.46 -14.93 -4.40
N LYS A 113 7.74 -15.24 -4.23
CA LYS A 113 8.16 -16.47 -3.52
C LYS A 113 7.98 -16.33 -2.02
N TRP A 114 8.20 -15.15 -1.47
CA TRP A 114 7.85 -14.84 -0.09
C TRP A 114 6.36 -15.06 0.19
N LEU A 115 5.45 -14.53 -0.64
CA LEU A 115 4.00 -14.73 -0.51
C LEU A 115 3.61 -16.23 -0.52
N MET A 116 4.31 -17.05 -1.31
CA MET A 116 4.02 -18.49 -1.41
C MET A 116 4.51 -19.29 -0.21
N ASN A 117 5.50 -18.80 0.53
CA ASN A 117 6.12 -19.49 1.65
C ASN A 117 5.79 -18.89 3.02
N THR A 118 5.15 -17.72 3.04
CA THR A 118 4.65 -17.08 4.27
C THR A 118 3.29 -17.68 4.63
N PRO A 119 3.00 -17.97 5.91
CA PRO A 119 1.68 -18.42 6.33
C PRO A 119 0.60 -17.46 5.83
N VAL A 120 -0.37 -17.98 5.09
CA VAL A 120 -1.43 -17.14 4.49
C VAL A 120 -2.21 -16.38 5.57
N THR A 121 -2.37 -16.99 6.75
CA THR A 121 -3.01 -16.40 7.93
C THR A 121 -2.32 -15.15 8.47
N ASP A 122 -1.10 -14.86 8.06
CA ASP A 122 -0.36 -13.64 8.46
C ASP A 122 -0.58 -12.50 7.43
N LEU A 123 -1.11 -12.84 6.25
CA LEU A 123 -1.23 -11.93 5.10
C LEU A 123 -2.68 -11.58 4.78
N ILE A 124 -3.57 -12.58 4.85
CA ILE A 124 -4.97 -12.47 4.48
C ILE A 124 -5.80 -13.30 5.47
N SER A 125 -6.88 -12.72 5.99
CA SER A 125 -7.79 -13.43 6.89
C SER A 125 -8.55 -14.55 6.14
N PRO A 126 -9.10 -15.55 6.84
CA PRO A 126 -9.92 -16.59 6.21
C PRO A 126 -11.11 -16.04 5.40
N GLU A 127 -11.66 -14.90 5.82
CA GLU A 127 -12.79 -14.22 5.19
C GLU A 127 -12.37 -13.35 3.99
N GLY A 128 -11.06 -13.19 3.76
CA GLY A 128 -10.52 -12.45 2.62
C GLY A 128 -10.13 -11.00 2.89
N HIS A 129 -9.94 -10.59 4.15
CA HIS A 129 -9.42 -9.27 4.49
C HIS A 129 -7.91 -9.20 4.36
N LEU A 130 -7.35 -8.07 3.89
CA LEU A 130 -5.90 -7.84 3.92
C LEU A 130 -5.45 -7.59 5.36
N LEU A 131 -4.52 -8.39 5.86
CA LEU A 131 -3.96 -8.20 7.19
C LEU A 131 -2.87 -7.10 7.18
N PRO A 132 -2.57 -6.50 8.35
CA PRO A 132 -1.70 -5.33 8.44
C PRO A 132 -0.37 -5.47 7.71
N LEU A 133 0.30 -6.62 7.81
CA LEU A 133 1.60 -6.84 7.18
C LEU A 133 1.57 -6.66 5.65
N LEU A 134 0.63 -7.33 4.97
CA LEU A 134 0.51 -7.22 3.52
C LEU A 134 -0.05 -5.85 3.11
N ARG A 135 -1.00 -5.32 3.89
CA ARG A 135 -1.59 -4.00 3.67
C ARG A 135 -0.55 -2.89 3.75
N ASP A 136 0.36 -2.93 4.71
CA ASP A 136 1.44 -1.95 4.87
C ASP A 136 2.46 -2.04 3.74
N MET A 137 2.75 -3.26 3.25
CA MET A 137 3.60 -3.44 2.07
C MET A 137 2.97 -2.85 0.81
N ILE A 138 1.67 -3.10 0.58
CA ILE A 138 0.92 -2.50 -0.53
C ILE A 138 0.92 -0.98 -0.39
N THR A 139 0.65 -0.45 0.80
CA THR A 139 0.63 1.00 1.04
C THR A 139 2.02 1.63 0.81
N SER A 140 3.09 0.93 1.20
CA SER A 140 4.47 1.33 0.90
C SER A 140 4.77 1.36 -0.60
N LEU A 141 4.19 0.42 -1.38
CA LEU A 141 4.28 0.42 -2.83
C LEU A 141 3.54 1.62 -3.44
N VAL A 142 2.34 1.94 -2.95
CA VAL A 142 1.59 3.12 -3.40
C VAL A 142 2.39 4.40 -3.11
N GLY A 143 2.99 4.52 -1.91
CA GLY A 143 3.90 5.62 -1.54
C GLY A 143 5.09 5.76 -2.49
N LEU A 144 5.69 4.65 -2.91
CA LEU A 144 6.77 4.68 -3.89
C LEU A 144 6.30 5.23 -5.23
N VAL A 145 5.17 4.74 -5.74
CA VAL A 145 4.63 5.13 -7.04
C VAL A 145 4.23 6.61 -7.04
N GLU A 146 3.58 7.09 -5.97
CA GLU A 146 3.26 8.51 -5.78
C GLU A 146 4.53 9.37 -5.77
N SER A 147 5.56 8.96 -5.03
CA SER A 147 6.85 9.66 -5.00
C SER A 147 7.52 9.73 -6.38
N LEU A 148 7.47 8.66 -7.17
CA LEU A 148 7.99 8.66 -8.55
C LEU A 148 7.22 9.66 -9.42
N LEU A 149 5.88 9.66 -9.34
CA LEU A 149 5.03 10.57 -10.10
C LEU A 149 5.32 12.04 -9.76
N ASN A 150 5.57 12.33 -8.48
CA ASN A 150 5.98 13.67 -8.03
C ASN A 150 7.33 14.12 -8.62
N HIS A 151 8.19 13.18 -9.02
CA HIS A 151 9.43 13.45 -9.75
C HIS A 151 9.26 13.41 -11.29
N GLY A 152 8.01 13.32 -11.78
CA GLY A 152 7.71 13.20 -13.21
C GLY A 152 8.19 11.87 -13.80
N LYS A 153 8.28 10.82 -12.98
CA LYS A 153 8.72 9.47 -13.36
C LYS A 153 7.65 8.42 -13.06
N TYR A 154 7.73 7.28 -13.75
CA TYR A 154 6.92 6.11 -13.43
C TYR A 154 7.64 4.83 -13.81
N ILE A 155 7.15 3.69 -13.31
CA ILE A 155 7.65 2.36 -13.66
C ILE A 155 6.76 1.79 -14.76
N GLU A 156 7.31 1.61 -15.95
CA GLU A 156 6.62 0.98 -17.07
C GLU A 156 6.39 -0.52 -16.79
N ASN A 157 5.16 -0.99 -17.00
CA ASN A 157 4.75 -2.39 -16.84
C ASN A 157 5.13 -3.00 -15.48
N LEU A 158 4.92 -2.25 -14.38
CA LEU A 158 5.20 -2.74 -13.03
C LEU A 158 4.40 -4.02 -12.73
N THR A 159 5.08 -5.10 -12.35
CA THR A 159 4.42 -6.36 -11.98
C THR A 159 4.91 -6.87 -10.62
N ILE A 160 4.24 -7.91 -10.10
CA ILE A 160 4.64 -8.59 -8.86
C ILE A 160 6.05 -9.21 -8.92
N ASN A 161 6.59 -9.43 -10.12
CA ASN A 161 7.91 -10.03 -10.32
C ASN A 161 9.05 -9.01 -10.17
N ASP A 162 8.72 -7.72 -10.15
CA ASP A 162 9.67 -6.62 -9.96
C ASP A 162 9.82 -6.24 -8.48
N LEU A 163 9.08 -6.94 -7.62
CA LEU A 163 9.03 -6.77 -6.18
C LEU A 163 9.89 -7.82 -5.46
N TYR A 164 10.58 -7.37 -4.44
CA TYR A 164 11.50 -8.14 -3.61
C TYR A 164 11.19 -7.92 -2.13
N ILE A 165 11.72 -8.81 -1.29
CA ILE A 165 11.66 -8.70 0.16
C ILE A 165 13.07 -8.50 0.69
N LYS A 166 13.17 -7.61 1.68
CA LYS A 166 14.35 -7.45 2.52
C LYS A 166 13.95 -7.51 3.98
N TYR A 167 14.58 -8.41 4.74
CA TYR A 167 14.48 -8.45 6.17
C TYR A 167 15.38 -7.39 6.80
N THR A 168 14.80 -6.63 7.72
CA THR A 168 15.52 -5.64 8.50
C THR A 168 16.04 -6.22 9.82
N CYS A 169 16.96 -5.51 10.48
CA CYS A 169 17.39 -5.86 11.83
C CYS A 169 16.17 -5.89 12.75
N GLY A 170 15.77 -7.10 13.18
CA GLY A 170 14.48 -7.36 13.84
C GLY A 170 13.60 -8.38 13.12
N HIS A 171 14.06 -8.95 11.99
CA HIS A 171 13.34 -9.96 11.20
C HIS A 171 11.98 -9.50 10.68
N GLN A 172 11.80 -8.19 10.51
CA GLN A 172 10.62 -7.60 9.88
C GLN A 172 10.83 -7.54 8.35
N PRO A 173 9.99 -8.21 7.55
CA PRO A 173 10.09 -8.16 6.10
C PRO A 173 9.61 -6.81 5.59
N LYS A 174 10.36 -6.21 4.65
CA LYS A 174 9.96 -4.99 3.95
C LYS A 174 9.94 -5.22 2.46
N LEU A 175 8.91 -4.67 1.82
CA LEU A 175 8.82 -4.62 0.37
C LEU A 175 9.92 -3.72 -0.20
N GLN A 176 10.57 -4.18 -1.25
CA GLN A 176 11.57 -3.45 -2.01
C GLN A 176 11.27 -3.58 -3.49
N VAL A 177 11.28 -2.45 -4.21
CA VAL A 177 11.08 -2.39 -5.65
C VAL A 177 12.40 -2.05 -6.30
N LEU A 178 12.82 -2.87 -7.25
CA LEU A 178 14.03 -2.60 -8.01
C LEU A 178 13.72 -1.65 -9.15
N LEU A 179 14.06 -0.37 -8.96
CA LEU A 179 14.01 0.62 -10.03
C LEU A 179 15.15 0.36 -11.02
N HIS A 180 14.80 0.23 -12.31
CA HIS A 180 15.74 -0.18 -13.36
C HIS A 180 15.47 0.60 -14.67
N GLU A 181 15.76 0.00 -15.82
CA GLU A 181 15.60 0.59 -17.15
C GLU A 181 14.15 0.85 -17.58
N ASN A 182 13.18 0.34 -16.84
CA ASN A 182 11.74 0.56 -17.06
C ASN A 182 11.23 1.83 -16.37
N VAL A 183 12.09 2.58 -15.68
CA VAL A 183 11.73 3.91 -15.17
C VAL A 183 11.73 4.91 -16.32
N GLN A 184 10.55 5.46 -16.63
CA GLN A 184 10.35 6.38 -17.75
C GLN A 184 9.91 7.77 -17.26
N SER A 185 10.10 8.78 -18.09
CA SER A 185 9.54 10.12 -17.85
C SER A 185 8.05 10.14 -18.19
N VAL A 186 7.26 10.83 -17.39
CA VAL A 186 5.84 11.07 -17.69
C VAL A 186 5.74 12.04 -18.87
N THR A 187 5.46 11.53 -20.07
CA THR A 187 5.23 12.35 -21.27
C THR A 187 3.78 12.29 -21.74
N GLU A 188 3.17 11.09 -21.75
CA GLU A 188 1.79 10.88 -22.25
C GLU A 188 1.00 9.79 -21.49
N VAL A 189 1.60 9.13 -20.49
CA VAL A 189 0.96 8.00 -19.81
C VAL A 189 -0.18 8.47 -18.92
N LYS A 190 -1.33 7.80 -19.04
CA LYS A 190 -2.50 8.05 -18.20
C LYS A 190 -2.23 7.53 -16.78
N PRO A 191 -2.39 8.36 -15.73
CA PRO A 191 -2.23 7.92 -14.34
C PRO A 191 -2.99 6.63 -14.00
N ASP A 192 -4.16 6.43 -14.60
CA ASP A 192 -4.99 5.24 -14.41
C ASP A 192 -4.30 3.93 -14.80
N GLU A 193 -3.44 3.93 -15.83
CA GLU A 193 -2.70 2.75 -16.26
C GLU A 193 -1.62 2.38 -15.24
N ILE A 194 -0.92 3.39 -14.72
CA ILE A 194 0.11 3.22 -13.68
C ILE A 194 -0.51 2.65 -12.43
N TRP A 195 -1.62 3.23 -11.96
CA TRP A 195 -2.35 2.72 -10.81
C TRP A 195 -3.04 1.38 -11.08
N GLY A 196 -3.42 1.11 -12.32
CA GLY A 196 -3.95 -0.19 -12.75
C GLY A 196 -2.96 -1.33 -12.51
N ASN A 197 -1.66 -1.11 -12.76
CA ASN A 197 -0.61 -2.08 -12.48
C ASN A 197 -0.49 -2.39 -10.98
N VAL A 198 -0.58 -1.37 -10.12
CA VAL A 198 -0.55 -1.57 -8.65
C VAL A 198 -1.79 -2.32 -8.18
N ARG A 199 -2.97 -1.99 -8.70
CA ARG A 199 -4.22 -2.72 -8.40
C ARG A 199 -4.14 -4.19 -8.80
N ASN A 200 -3.60 -4.48 -9.98
CA ASN A 200 -3.36 -5.85 -10.44
C ASN A 200 -2.43 -6.62 -9.49
N ILE A 201 -1.40 -5.97 -8.93
CA ILE A 201 -0.52 -6.62 -7.94
C ILE A 201 -1.32 -7.06 -6.71
N VAL A 202 -2.24 -6.23 -6.20
CA VAL A 202 -3.12 -6.58 -5.08
C VAL A 202 -4.00 -7.78 -5.42
N GLU A 203 -4.66 -7.79 -6.57
CA GLU A 203 -5.46 -8.92 -7.06
C GLU A 203 -4.63 -10.22 -7.18
N ARG A 204 -3.38 -10.09 -7.61
CA ARG A 204 -2.45 -11.22 -7.71
C ARG A 204 -2.02 -11.76 -6.36
N CYS A 205 -1.95 -10.94 -5.30
CA CYS A 205 -1.71 -11.42 -3.94
C CYS A 205 -2.81 -12.40 -3.53
N PHE A 206 -4.09 -12.03 -3.69
CA PHE A 206 -5.24 -12.92 -3.43
C PHE A 206 -5.18 -14.21 -4.25
N THR A 207 -4.87 -14.08 -5.55
CA THR A 207 -4.74 -15.23 -6.45
C THR A 207 -3.63 -16.20 -6.00
N ILE A 208 -2.48 -15.68 -5.58
CA ILE A 208 -1.34 -16.50 -5.11
C ILE A 208 -1.67 -17.18 -3.78
N CYS A 209 -2.29 -16.45 -2.86
CA CYS A 209 -2.73 -16.96 -1.56
C CYS A 209 -3.95 -17.88 -1.66
N LYS A 210 -4.61 -17.94 -2.83
CA LYS A 210 -5.81 -18.75 -3.10
C LYS A 210 -6.99 -18.42 -2.17
N ILE A 211 -7.16 -17.14 -1.86
CA ILE A 211 -8.27 -16.63 -1.05
C ILE A 211 -9.09 -15.67 -1.91
N SER A 212 -10.42 -15.78 -1.85
CA SER A 212 -11.31 -14.80 -2.47
C SER A 212 -11.28 -13.50 -1.66
N PRO A 213 -11.09 -12.33 -2.29
CA PRO A 213 -11.07 -11.08 -1.56
C PRO A 213 -12.44 -10.79 -0.93
N HIS A 214 -12.43 -10.29 0.30
CA HIS A 214 -13.61 -9.69 0.91
C HIS A 214 -13.93 -8.36 0.18
N GLU A 215 -15.20 -7.95 0.22
CA GLU A 215 -15.67 -6.70 -0.38
C GLU A 215 -14.87 -5.47 0.08
N SER A 216 -14.58 -5.37 1.37
CA SER A 216 -13.77 -4.25 1.91
C SER A 216 -12.35 -4.23 1.34
N ALA A 217 -11.73 -5.38 1.12
CA ALA A 217 -10.41 -5.46 0.50
C ALA A 217 -10.43 -5.12 -0.99
N MET A 218 -11.51 -5.48 -1.70
CA MET A 218 -11.73 -5.02 -3.09
C MET A 218 -11.88 -3.51 -3.15
N MET A 219 -12.65 -2.93 -2.22
CA MET A 219 -12.85 -1.49 -2.13
C MET A 219 -11.54 -0.76 -1.81
N PHE A 220 -10.74 -1.26 -0.86
CA PHE A 220 -9.38 -0.78 -0.61
C PHE A 220 -8.53 -0.79 -1.88
N GLY A 221 -8.49 -1.91 -2.60
CA GLY A 221 -7.76 -2.01 -3.87
C GLY A 221 -8.25 -1.02 -4.92
N SER A 222 -9.57 -0.84 -5.05
CA SER A 222 -10.17 0.10 -6.00
C SER A 222 -9.86 1.58 -5.70
N PHE A 223 -9.56 1.89 -4.45
CA PHE A 223 -9.24 3.22 -3.96
C PHE A 223 -7.80 3.65 -4.28
N ILE A 224 -6.91 2.68 -4.59
CA ILE A 224 -5.53 2.96 -4.99
C ILE A 224 -5.51 3.87 -6.21
N GLY A 225 -4.84 5.03 -6.06
CA GLY A 225 -4.69 6.04 -7.10
C GLY A 225 -5.79 7.10 -7.16
N ARG A 226 -6.81 7.04 -6.28
CA ARG A 226 -7.92 8.04 -6.23
C ARG A 226 -7.70 9.18 -5.23
N GLY A 227 -6.60 9.16 -4.47
CA GLY A 227 -6.27 10.15 -3.45
C GLY A 227 -4.84 9.97 -2.95
N GLU A 228 -4.47 10.76 -1.93
CA GLU A 228 -3.14 10.69 -1.31
C GLU A 228 -2.92 9.37 -0.55
N VAL A 229 -1.67 8.92 -0.48
CA VAL A 229 -1.27 7.71 0.27
C VAL A 229 -1.58 7.81 1.77
N SER A 230 -1.61 9.02 2.31
CA SER A 230 -2.01 9.31 3.70
C SER A 230 -3.43 8.79 4.00
N VAL A 231 -4.35 8.96 3.04
CA VAL A 231 -5.74 8.51 3.15
C VAL A 231 -5.83 6.99 3.07
N LEU A 232 -4.96 6.35 2.27
CA LEU A 232 -4.93 4.89 2.14
C LEU A 232 -4.48 4.19 3.44
N HIS A 233 -3.53 4.77 4.18
CA HIS A 233 -3.14 4.25 5.51
C HIS A 233 -4.35 4.15 6.45
N GLY A 234 -5.18 5.19 6.47
CA GLY A 234 -6.36 5.29 7.30
C GLY A 234 -7.62 4.65 6.72
N TYR A 235 -7.53 3.91 5.61
CA TYR A 235 -8.71 3.30 4.99
C TYR A 235 -9.42 2.32 5.96
N PRO A 236 -10.77 2.33 6.05
CA PRO A 236 -11.51 1.67 7.13
C PRO A 236 -11.76 0.16 6.92
N ASP A 237 -10.96 -0.52 6.09
CA ASP A 237 -11.16 -1.93 5.72
C ASP A 237 -10.86 -2.94 6.83
N ILE A 238 -10.10 -2.51 7.85
CA ILE A 238 -9.67 -3.29 9.01
C ILE A 238 -9.99 -2.61 10.35
N TRP A 239 -10.83 -1.59 10.35
CA TRP A 239 -11.19 -0.88 11.59
C TRP A 239 -11.97 -1.79 12.53
N ASP A 240 -11.60 -1.74 13.81
CA ASP A 240 -12.40 -2.30 14.88
C ASP A 240 -13.62 -1.42 15.19
N GLU A 241 -14.51 -1.92 16.04
CA GLU A 241 -15.74 -1.24 16.43
C GLU A 241 -15.47 0.12 17.09
N ASP A 242 -14.40 0.21 17.88
CA ASP A 242 -13.99 1.43 18.57
C ASP A 242 -13.52 2.50 17.57
N SER A 243 -12.74 2.13 16.56
CA SER A 243 -12.30 3.04 15.50
C SER A 243 -13.49 3.51 14.64
N LYS A 244 -14.40 2.59 14.30
CA LYS A 244 -15.63 2.92 13.55
C LYS A 244 -16.53 3.87 14.35
N SER A 245 -16.71 3.64 15.64
CA SER A 245 -17.54 4.48 16.51
C SER A 245 -16.93 5.87 16.74
N ALA A 246 -15.61 5.95 16.94
CA ALA A 246 -14.90 7.23 17.02
C ALA A 246 -15.07 8.04 15.72
N PHE A 247 -14.87 7.41 14.57
CA PHE A 247 -15.11 8.06 13.28
C PHE A 247 -16.55 8.52 13.12
N LEU A 248 -17.52 7.70 13.53
CA LEU A 248 -18.94 8.03 13.45
C LEU A 248 -19.29 9.26 14.31
N ILE A 249 -18.66 9.40 15.49
CA ILE A 249 -18.80 10.58 16.36
C ILE A 249 -18.22 11.83 15.70
N ASP A 250 -17.01 11.73 15.15
CA ASP A 250 -16.33 12.85 14.48
C ASP A 250 -17.10 13.29 13.23
N LEU A 251 -17.55 12.33 12.43
CA LEU A 251 -18.35 12.54 11.23
C LEU A 251 -19.64 13.32 11.54
N CYS A 252 -20.34 12.95 12.62
CA CYS A 252 -21.57 13.63 13.05
C CYS A 252 -21.32 15.01 13.68
N SER A 253 -20.08 15.35 14.01
CA SER A 253 -19.72 16.65 14.58
C SER A 253 -19.51 17.72 13.50
N ASP A 254 -19.24 17.32 12.25
CA ASP A 254 -19.15 18.21 11.10
C ASP A 254 -20.48 18.28 10.32
N ILE A 255 -21.22 19.37 10.51
CA ILE A 255 -22.50 19.61 9.82
C ILE A 255 -22.31 19.66 8.29
N GLY A 256 -21.13 20.01 7.79
CA GLY A 256 -20.80 20.03 6.37
C GLY A 256 -20.84 18.65 5.70
N MET A 257 -20.81 17.56 6.48
CA MET A 257 -20.87 16.20 5.96
C MET A 257 -22.28 15.75 5.59
N MET A 258 -23.32 16.43 6.09
CA MET A 258 -24.71 16.06 5.84
C MET A 258 -25.04 15.94 4.34
N SER A 259 -24.62 16.92 3.52
CA SER A 259 -24.89 16.90 2.08
C SER A 259 -24.15 15.77 1.37
N LYS A 260 -22.91 15.48 1.78
CA LYS A 260 -22.09 14.40 1.23
C LYS A 260 -22.68 13.03 1.54
N ILE A 261 -23.13 12.79 2.77
CA ILE A 261 -23.75 11.52 3.17
C ILE A 261 -25.08 11.30 2.45
N ASN A 262 -25.91 12.34 2.34
CA ASN A 262 -27.17 12.23 1.60
C ASN A 262 -26.94 11.93 0.11
N GLY A 263 -25.78 12.30 -0.44
CA GLY A 263 -25.38 11.99 -1.82
C GLY A 263 -24.52 10.72 -1.98
N SER A 264 -24.15 10.02 -0.89
CA SER A 264 -23.18 8.91 -0.94
C SER A 264 -23.80 7.55 -1.26
N GLY A 265 -25.13 7.49 -1.41
CA GLY A 265 -25.86 6.25 -1.66
C GLY A 265 -26.14 5.41 -0.41
N VAL A 266 -25.76 5.87 0.78
CA VAL A 266 -26.16 5.24 2.05
C VAL A 266 -27.68 5.16 2.12
N GLN A 267 -28.21 3.99 2.48
CA GLN A 267 -29.64 3.75 2.67
C GLN A 267 -29.92 3.32 4.11
N TRP A 268 -31.16 3.51 4.53
CA TRP A 268 -31.65 2.88 5.75
C TRP A 268 -31.77 1.36 5.53
N PRO A 269 -31.40 0.54 6.51
CA PRO A 269 -31.67 -0.89 6.48
C PRO A 269 -33.17 -1.18 6.41
N GLU A 270 -33.57 -1.94 5.40
CA GLU A 270 -34.96 -2.32 5.14
C GLU A 270 -35.07 -3.85 5.00
N GLU A 271 -36.16 -4.42 5.53
CA GLU A 271 -36.58 -5.78 5.20
C GLU A 271 -37.04 -5.87 3.74
N SER A 272 -37.25 -7.09 3.21
CA SER A 272 -37.59 -7.39 1.81
C SER A 272 -38.85 -6.69 1.25
N LYS A 273 -39.60 -5.96 2.08
CA LYS A 273 -40.80 -5.19 1.71
C LYS A 273 -40.63 -3.67 1.83
N GLY A 274 -39.40 -3.18 2.03
CA GLY A 274 -39.12 -1.75 2.23
C GLY A 274 -39.52 -1.22 3.60
N VAL A 275 -39.68 -2.12 4.58
CA VAL A 275 -39.96 -1.74 5.97
C VAL A 275 -38.64 -1.56 6.68
N VAL A 276 -38.42 -0.40 7.28
CA VAL A 276 -37.22 -0.12 8.08
C VAL A 276 -37.05 -1.19 9.15
N GLU A 277 -35.83 -1.67 9.30
CA GLU A 277 -35.50 -2.77 10.20
C GLU A 277 -36.14 -2.59 11.60
N PRO A 278 -36.84 -3.62 12.16
CA PRO A 278 -37.62 -3.47 13.39
C PRO A 278 -36.83 -2.98 14.59
N LEU A 279 -35.54 -3.35 14.68
CA LEU A 279 -34.64 -2.86 15.72
C LEU A 279 -34.47 -1.33 15.63
N LEU A 280 -34.25 -0.79 14.43
CA LEU A 280 -34.14 0.65 14.21
C LEU A 280 -35.44 1.37 14.54
N THR A 281 -36.58 0.81 14.15
CA THR A 281 -37.90 1.36 14.50
C THR A 281 -38.09 1.43 16.02
N SER A 282 -37.67 0.40 16.75
CA SER A 282 -37.76 0.34 18.20
C SER A 282 -36.83 1.36 18.88
N ILE A 283 -35.62 1.55 18.35
CA ILE A 283 -34.68 2.58 18.83
C ILE A 283 -35.24 3.99 18.58
N ILE A 284 -35.83 4.26 17.42
CA ILE A 284 -36.47 5.56 17.11
C ILE A 284 -37.58 5.85 18.13
N ALA A 285 -38.45 4.87 18.40
CA ALA A 285 -39.53 5.03 19.37
C ALA A 285 -38.98 5.35 20.79
N ALA A 286 -37.96 4.62 21.22
CA ALA A 286 -37.31 4.79 22.53
C ALA A 286 -36.60 6.15 22.68
N THR A 287 -36.17 6.77 21.58
CA THR A 287 -35.39 8.02 21.56
C THR A 287 -36.18 9.25 21.08
N SER A 288 -37.47 9.08 20.83
CA SER A 288 -38.38 10.09 20.25
C SER A 288 -38.49 11.40 21.04
N ASN A 289 -38.22 11.38 22.35
CA ASN A 289 -38.20 12.55 23.21
C ASN A 289 -36.92 13.41 23.09
N ARG A 290 -35.88 12.90 22.42
CA ARG A 290 -34.55 13.55 22.32
C ARG A 290 -34.22 14.00 20.91
N ALA A 291 -34.63 13.22 19.92
CA ALA A 291 -34.33 13.49 18.52
C ALA A 291 -35.44 12.98 17.61
N ILE A 292 -35.60 13.66 16.48
CA ILE A 292 -36.51 13.26 15.40
C ILE A 292 -35.62 12.77 14.26
N TYR A 293 -35.97 11.61 13.71
CA TYR A 293 -35.27 10.98 12.60
C TYR A 293 -36.23 10.80 11.43
N ASN A 294 -35.78 11.17 10.24
CA ASN A 294 -36.51 10.91 9.00
C ASN A 294 -35.87 9.73 8.26
N THR A 295 -36.63 8.65 8.10
CA THR A 295 -36.16 7.41 7.46
C THR A 295 -35.94 7.54 5.95
N THR A 296 -36.27 8.67 5.34
CA THR A 296 -35.92 8.97 3.94
C THR A 296 -34.60 9.73 3.80
N ILE A 297 -33.96 10.10 4.91
CA ILE A 297 -32.72 10.90 4.93
C ILE A 297 -31.55 10.01 5.41
N PRO A 298 -30.56 9.70 4.56
CA PRO A 298 -29.39 8.90 4.95
C PRO A 298 -28.61 9.46 6.14
N TRP A 299 -28.47 10.79 6.23
CA TRP A 299 -27.84 11.43 7.37
C TRP A 299 -28.52 11.12 8.71
N ASP A 300 -29.84 10.96 8.73
CA ASP A 300 -30.55 10.66 9.97
C ASP A 300 -30.33 9.21 10.41
N TYR A 301 -30.04 8.28 9.49
CA TYR A 301 -29.60 6.93 9.84
C TYR A 301 -28.25 6.96 10.56
N ILE A 302 -27.27 7.67 9.98
CA ILE A 302 -25.93 7.83 10.57
C ILE A 302 -26.03 8.49 11.95
N ARG A 303 -26.86 9.53 12.09
CA ARG A 303 -27.12 10.18 13.39
C ARG A 303 -27.78 9.25 14.40
N LEU A 304 -28.74 8.43 13.97
CA LEU A 304 -29.39 7.45 14.84
C LEU A 304 -28.35 6.49 15.38
N CYS A 305 -27.54 5.85 14.53
CA CYS A 305 -26.49 4.92 14.97
C CYS A 305 -25.51 5.57 15.94
N LYS A 306 -25.05 6.79 15.63
CA LYS A 306 -24.14 7.56 16.50
C LYS A 306 -24.75 7.86 17.87
N ASN A 307 -26.04 8.23 17.91
CA ASN A 307 -26.71 8.56 19.16
C ASN A 307 -27.02 7.31 19.98
N THR A 308 -27.36 6.20 19.32
CA THR A 308 -27.52 4.89 19.96
C THR A 308 -26.24 4.44 20.64
N TYR A 309 -25.10 4.54 19.94
CA TYR A 309 -23.78 4.25 20.52
C TYR A 309 -23.49 5.14 21.74
N LYS A 310 -23.62 6.46 21.57
CA LYS A 310 -23.25 7.45 22.60
C LYS A 310 -24.12 7.37 23.86
N HIS A 311 -25.39 7.00 23.71
CA HIS A 311 -26.38 7.00 24.78
C HIS A 311 -26.89 5.59 25.10
N PHE A 312 -26.06 4.57 24.85
CA PHE A 312 -26.41 3.17 25.03
C PHE A 312 -26.94 2.87 26.44
N ASP A 313 -26.29 3.42 27.48
CA ASP A 313 -26.69 3.23 28.88
C ASP A 313 -28.10 3.75 29.20
N GLU A 314 -28.65 4.60 28.33
CA GLU A 314 -29.95 5.23 28.50
C GLU A 314 -31.07 4.49 27.73
N LEU A 315 -30.72 3.44 26.98
CA LEU A 315 -31.68 2.61 26.26
C LEU A 315 -32.45 1.67 27.23
N PRO A 316 -33.70 1.32 26.89
CA PRO A 316 -34.45 0.26 27.58
C PRO A 316 -33.69 -1.07 27.58
N ASP A 317 -33.84 -1.85 28.67
CA ASP A 317 -33.12 -3.13 28.85
C ASP A 317 -33.36 -4.11 27.69
N GLN A 318 -34.57 -4.15 27.14
CA GLN A 318 -34.89 -4.99 25.97
C GLN A 318 -34.03 -4.69 24.74
N LEU A 319 -33.65 -3.42 24.53
CA LEU A 319 -32.76 -3.04 23.42
C LEU A 319 -31.30 -3.30 23.75
N LYS A 320 -30.91 -3.13 25.02
CA LYS A 320 -29.57 -3.47 25.49
C LYS A 320 -29.30 -4.96 25.41
N ASP A 321 -30.29 -5.81 25.72
CA ASP A 321 -30.19 -7.26 25.61
C ASP A 321 -29.93 -7.71 24.16
N VAL A 322 -30.50 -7.00 23.18
CA VAL A 322 -30.33 -7.30 21.74
C VAL A 322 -29.01 -6.77 21.18
N LEU A 323 -28.58 -5.59 21.63
CA LEU A 323 -27.32 -4.98 21.20
C LEU A 323 -26.11 -5.51 21.98
N GLU A 324 -26.34 -6.09 23.16
CA GLU A 324 -25.37 -6.61 24.13
C GLU A 324 -24.49 -5.53 24.80
N ASP A 325 -23.96 -4.60 24.03
CA ASP A 325 -23.13 -3.47 24.48
C ASP A 325 -23.29 -2.23 23.57
N CYS A 326 -22.54 -1.15 23.87
CA CYS A 326 -22.59 0.07 23.08
C CYS A 326 -22.12 -0.11 21.62
N ASN A 327 -21.20 -1.04 21.36
CA ASN A 327 -20.71 -1.34 20.02
C ASN A 327 -21.68 -2.22 19.21
N GLY A 328 -22.68 -2.83 19.85
CA GLY A 328 -23.71 -3.64 19.20
C GLY A 328 -24.37 -2.99 17.99
N ILE A 329 -24.59 -1.68 18.03
CA ILE A 329 -25.18 -0.96 16.88
C ILE A 329 -24.22 -0.91 15.69
N ILE A 330 -22.91 -0.81 15.93
CA ILE A 330 -21.88 -0.83 14.88
C ILE A 330 -21.82 -2.22 14.24
N ARG A 331 -21.88 -3.29 15.06
CA ARG A 331 -21.99 -4.67 14.54
C ARG A 331 -23.20 -4.84 13.64
N LYS A 332 -24.36 -4.33 14.07
CA LYS A 332 -25.59 -4.38 13.27
C LYS A 332 -25.46 -3.60 11.96
N MET A 333 -24.78 -2.45 11.94
CA MET A 333 -24.52 -1.72 10.70
C MET A 333 -23.72 -2.54 9.68
N ASP A 334 -22.77 -3.38 10.12
CA ASP A 334 -22.00 -4.26 9.23
C ASP A 334 -22.84 -5.45 8.72
N GLU A 335 -23.76 -5.96 9.54
CA GLU A 335 -24.69 -7.04 9.19
C GLU A 335 -25.75 -6.59 8.19
N TRP A 336 -26.26 -5.36 8.36
CA TRP A 336 -27.24 -4.73 7.49
C TRP A 336 -26.59 -4.27 6.18
N LYS A 337 -26.10 -5.23 5.38
CA LYS A 337 -25.79 -4.98 3.99
C LYS A 337 -27.10 -4.75 3.25
N SER A 338 -27.22 -3.61 2.60
CA SER A 338 -28.18 -3.40 1.53
C SER A 338 -27.98 -4.52 0.51
N ASP A 339 -29.01 -5.34 0.27
CA ASP A 339 -29.03 -6.28 -0.84
C ASP A 339 -28.53 -5.56 -2.09
N PRO A 340 -27.53 -6.09 -2.82
CA PRO A 340 -27.16 -5.53 -4.09
C PRO A 340 -28.35 -5.76 -5.03
N VAL A 341 -29.23 -4.76 -5.14
CA VAL A 341 -30.04 -4.63 -6.34
C VAL A 341 -29.05 -4.36 -7.47
N ILE A 342 -28.70 -5.46 -8.14
CA ILE A 342 -27.96 -5.49 -9.39
C ILE A 342 -28.75 -4.65 -10.39
N GLU A 343 -28.37 -3.40 -10.56
CA GLU A 343 -28.43 -2.74 -11.86
C GLU A 343 -27.12 -1.97 -12.08
N PRO A 344 -26.37 -2.29 -13.14
CA PRO A 344 -25.24 -1.46 -13.54
C PRO A 344 -25.82 -0.15 -14.06
N ARG A 345 -25.77 0.91 -13.26
CA ARG A 345 -25.89 2.26 -13.81
C ARG A 345 -24.57 2.63 -14.46
N THR A 346 -24.51 2.28 -15.74
CA THR A 346 -23.72 2.93 -16.76
C THR A 346 -23.82 4.44 -16.59
N GLU A 347 -22.66 5.10 -16.68
CA GLU A 347 -22.46 6.54 -16.92
C GLU A 347 -22.82 7.47 -15.74
N VAL A 348 -21.83 8.25 -15.26
CA VAL A 348 -21.70 9.69 -15.55
C VAL A 348 -20.31 10.16 -15.11
N ILE A 349 -19.48 10.44 -16.13
CA ILE A 349 -18.28 11.31 -16.24
C ILE A 349 -17.18 11.19 -15.18
#